data_AF-A0A8T4JQ01-F1
#
_entry.id   AF-A0A8T4JQ01-F1
#
_cell.length_a   1.000
_cell.length_b   1.000
_cell.length_c   1.000
_cell.angle_alpha   90.00
_cell.angle_beta   90.00
_cell.angle_gamma   90.00
#
_symmetry.space_group_name_H-M   'P 1'
#
loop_
_entity.id
_entity.type
_entity.pdbx_description
1 polymer ?
#
loop_
_entity_poly.entity_id
_entity_poly.type
_entity_poly.pdbx_seq_one_letter_code
_entity_poly.pdbx_strand_id
1 'polypeptide(L)'
;MRAYADVYLEDVVENQGKLFDLVSQEFPDKDTEDFINAYMTSKTRLSIDEAKAYVNTMDAKELWNYFVETEKYVLKPGKALEGFMPDWIGEFYAYYQWYYNMPSAEIIKKIPLNFLKKAYYGLHDMELDLAVQKVGMV
;
A
#
# COMPACT_ATOMS: atom_id res chain seq x y z
N MET A 1 -18.95 -7.12 3.43
CA MET A 1 -19.16 -6.01 2.48
C MET A 1 -17.78 -5.50 2.12
N ARG A 2 -17.49 -5.26 0.83
CA ARG A 2 -16.21 -4.69 0.39
C ARG A 2 -16.15 -3.19 0.73
N ALA A 3 -14.96 -2.60 0.76
CA ALA A 3 -14.81 -1.19 1.11
C ALA A 3 -15.46 -0.25 0.09
N TYR A 4 -15.32 -0.56 -1.20
CA TYR A 4 -15.86 0.23 -2.30
C TYR A 4 -16.11 -0.63 -3.54
N ALA A 5 -16.64 -0.03 -4.59
CA ALA A 5 -16.99 -0.73 -5.82
C ALA A 5 -15.76 -1.27 -6.57
N ASP A 6 -15.89 -2.46 -7.14
CA ASP A 6 -14.86 -3.20 -7.86
C ASP A 6 -14.25 -2.40 -9.02
N VAL A 7 -14.99 -1.43 -9.57
CA VAL A 7 -14.51 -0.52 -10.64
C VAL A 7 -13.30 0.33 -10.25
N TYR A 8 -13.06 0.55 -8.95
CA TYR A 8 -11.86 1.25 -8.46
C TYR A 8 -10.78 0.29 -7.96
N LEU A 9 -11.06 -1.02 -7.90
CA LEU A 9 -10.17 -1.98 -7.25
C LEU A 9 -8.83 -2.09 -8.00
N GLU A 10 -8.90 -2.31 -9.31
CA GLU A 10 -7.73 -2.50 -10.15
C GLU A 10 -6.80 -1.28 -10.09
N ASP A 11 -7.36 -0.08 -10.33
CA ASP A 11 -6.61 1.17 -10.25
C ASP A 11 -5.98 1.38 -8.86
N VAL A 12 -6.71 1.15 -7.77
CA VAL A 12 -6.17 1.38 -6.42
C VAL A 12 -5.08 0.36 -6.08
N VAL A 13 -5.25 -0.91 -6.44
CA VAL A 13 -4.28 -1.97 -6.18
C VAL A 13 -3.00 -1.71 -6.97
N GLU A 14 -3.12 -1.51 -8.28
CA GLU A 14 -1.98 -1.29 -9.17
C GLU A 14 -1.23 0.00 -8.82
N ASN A 15 -1.94 1.11 -8.60
CA ASN A 15 -1.27 2.39 -8.31
C ASN A 15 -0.64 2.43 -6.92
N GLN A 16 -1.18 1.73 -5.93
CA GLN A 16 -0.51 1.62 -4.63
C GLN A 16 0.75 0.75 -4.70
N GLY A 17 0.72 -0.36 -5.45
CA GLY A 17 1.90 -1.17 -5.72
C GLY A 17 2.99 -0.34 -6.39
N LYS A 18 2.66 0.25 -7.53
CA LYS A 18 3.57 1.13 -8.29
C LYS A 18 4.09 2.30 -7.49
N LEU A 19 3.30 2.89 -6.60
CA LEU A 19 3.75 3.96 -5.72
C LEU A 19 4.86 3.47 -4.78
N PHE A 20 4.69 2.29 -4.17
CA PHE A 20 5.68 1.75 -3.24
C PHE A 20 6.96 1.36 -3.97
N ASP A 21 6.82 0.79 -5.16
CA ASP A 21 7.93 0.50 -6.07
C ASP A 21 8.67 1.77 -6.48
N LEU A 22 7.96 2.79 -6.96
CA LEU A 22 8.50 4.11 -7.34
C LEU A 22 9.34 4.71 -6.20
N VAL A 23 8.80 4.75 -4.97
CA VAL A 23 9.55 5.32 -3.84
C VAL A 23 10.82 4.52 -3.53
N SER A 24 10.78 3.19 -3.61
CA SER A 24 11.97 2.37 -3.38
C SER A 24 13.05 2.54 -4.46
N GLN A 25 12.64 2.69 -5.73
CA GLN A 25 13.56 2.78 -6.86
C GLN A 25 14.16 4.18 -7.04
N GLU A 26 13.34 5.24 -6.91
CA GLU A 26 13.81 6.62 -7.09
C GLU A 26 14.63 7.12 -5.89
N PHE A 27 14.43 6.53 -4.70
CA PHE A 27 15.06 6.95 -3.45
C PHE A 27 15.78 5.81 -2.72
N PRO A 28 16.84 5.23 -3.31
CA PRO A 28 17.50 4.03 -2.77
C PRO A 28 18.18 4.24 -1.41
N ASP A 29 18.49 5.50 -1.06
CA ASP A 29 19.11 5.91 0.21
C ASP A 29 18.08 6.35 1.28
N LYS A 30 16.78 6.12 1.02
CA LYS A 30 15.68 6.50 1.92
C LYS A 30 14.97 5.27 2.49
N ASP A 31 14.37 5.46 3.66
CA ASP A 31 13.62 4.43 4.36
C ASP A 31 12.24 4.22 3.72
N THR A 32 12.13 3.19 2.87
CA THR A 32 10.84 2.81 2.27
C THR A 32 9.84 2.32 3.32
N GLU A 33 10.30 1.70 4.41
CA GLU A 33 9.40 1.19 5.45
C GLU A 33 8.76 2.33 6.25
N ASP A 34 9.53 3.38 6.56
CA ASP A 34 8.99 4.61 7.17
C ASP A 34 7.92 5.23 6.27
N PHE A 35 8.21 5.34 4.97
CA PHE A 35 7.24 5.83 3.98
C PHE A 35 5.96 5.01 3.97
N ILE A 36 6.04 3.68 3.88
CA ILE A 36 4.85 2.83 3.83
C ILE A 36 4.03 2.98 5.12
N ASN A 37 4.68 3.02 6.29
CA ASN A 37 3.97 3.25 7.55
C ASN A 37 3.28 4.61 7.59
N ALA A 38 3.96 5.67 7.14
CA ALA A 38 3.41 7.02 7.08
C ALA A 38 2.23 7.09 6.10
N TYR A 39 2.37 6.48 4.92
CA TYR A 39 1.34 6.42 3.90
C TYR A 39 0.11 5.65 4.39
N MET A 40 0.29 4.45 4.95
CA MET A 40 -0.80 3.60 5.45
C MET A 40 -1.54 4.22 6.65
N THR A 41 -0.99 5.24 7.29
CA THR A 41 -1.62 5.98 8.40
C THR A 41 -2.02 7.41 8.04
N SER A 42 -1.93 7.77 6.76
CA SER A 42 -2.18 9.13 6.25
C SER A 42 -3.64 9.43 5.93
N LYS A 43 -3.97 10.72 5.78
CA LYS A 43 -5.26 11.18 5.27
C LYS A 43 -5.43 10.87 3.79
N THR A 44 -4.33 10.82 3.03
CA THR A 44 -4.34 10.35 1.64
C THR A 44 -4.87 8.93 1.56
N ARG A 45 -4.29 8.00 2.31
CA ARG A 45 -4.74 6.61 2.30
C ARG A 45 -6.14 6.44 2.91
N LEU A 46 -6.47 7.18 3.97
CA LEU A 46 -7.84 7.22 4.51
C LEU A 46 -8.86 7.66 3.45
N SER A 47 -8.52 8.63 2.60
CA SER A 47 -9.41 9.07 1.52
C SER A 47 -9.68 7.98 0.49
N ILE A 48 -8.72 7.08 0.27
CA ILE A 48 -8.90 5.92 -0.60
C ILE A 48 -9.75 4.86 0.09
N ASP A 49 -9.53 4.61 1.38
CA ASP A 49 -10.34 3.70 2.19
C ASP A 49 -11.83 4.12 2.18
N GLU A 50 -12.09 5.43 2.15
CA GLU A 50 -13.42 6.06 2.05
C GLU A 50 -13.94 6.21 0.61
N ALA A 51 -13.25 5.67 -0.38
CA ALA A 51 -13.67 5.65 -1.79
C ALA A 51 -13.81 7.03 -2.45
N LYS A 52 -12.98 8.01 -2.09
CA LYS A 52 -13.03 9.34 -2.71
C LYS A 52 -12.52 9.24 -4.15
N ALA A 53 -13.46 9.25 -5.10
CA ALA A 53 -13.22 9.02 -6.53
C ALA A 53 -11.98 9.75 -7.09
N TYR A 54 -11.79 11.03 -6.75
CA TYR A 54 -10.64 11.81 -7.23
C TYR A 54 -9.28 11.21 -6.84
N VAL A 55 -9.15 10.65 -5.64
CA VAL A 55 -7.89 10.06 -5.16
C VAL A 55 -7.76 8.61 -5.63
N ASN A 56 -8.89 7.88 -5.75
CA ASN A 56 -8.90 6.48 -6.20
C ASN A 56 -8.48 6.29 -7.66
N THR A 57 -8.53 7.36 -8.48
CA THR A 57 -8.15 7.32 -9.90
C THR A 57 -6.78 7.95 -10.17
N MET A 58 -6.05 8.38 -9.14
CA MET A 58 -4.71 8.95 -9.33
C MET A 58 -3.71 7.87 -9.71
N ASP A 59 -2.85 8.16 -10.68
CA ASP A 59 -1.71 7.30 -10.95
C ASP A 59 -0.67 7.37 -9.82
N ALA A 60 0.31 6.45 -9.81
CA ALA A 60 1.32 6.38 -8.77
C ALA A 60 2.11 7.69 -8.55
N LYS A 61 2.38 8.48 -9.60
CA LYS A 61 3.13 9.74 -9.50
C LYS A 61 2.25 10.87 -8.98
N GLU A 62 1.02 10.97 -9.48
CA GLU A 62 0.02 11.90 -8.96
C GLU A 62 -0.26 11.64 -7.48
N LEU A 63 -0.42 10.37 -7.11
CA LEU A 63 -0.66 9.93 -5.74
C LEU A 63 0.53 10.24 -4.82
N TRP A 64 1.77 10.05 -5.30
CA TRP A 64 2.99 10.47 -4.58
C TRP A 64 2.99 11.97 -4.29
N ASN A 65 2.77 12.79 -5.33
CA ASN A 65 2.76 14.25 -5.18
C ASN A 65 1.64 14.69 -4.22
N TYR A 66 0.45 14.13 -4.38
CA TYR A 66 -0.69 14.40 -3.52
C TYR A 66 -0.40 14.04 -2.06
N PHE A 67 0.22 12.88 -1.81
CA PHE A 67 0.63 12.46 -0.47
C PHE A 67 1.65 13.42 0.16
N VAL A 68 2.72 13.76 -0.55
CA VAL A 68 3.76 14.70 -0.06
C VAL A 68 3.16 16.07 0.22
N GLU A 69 2.29 16.57 -0.65
CA GLU A 69 1.65 17.87 -0.47
C GLU A 69 0.64 17.88 0.69
N THR A 70 -0.13 16.82 0.86
CA THR A 70 -1.20 16.71 1.87
C THR A 70 -0.62 16.48 3.27
N GLU A 71 0.34 15.56 3.38
CA GLU A 71 0.92 15.14 4.66
C GLU A 71 2.17 15.94 5.05
N LYS A 72 2.71 16.73 4.12
CA LYS A 72 4.03 17.39 4.29
C LYS A 72 5.13 16.38 4.63
N TYR A 73 5.02 15.18 4.05
CA TYR A 73 5.94 14.08 4.31
C TYR A 73 7.32 14.37 3.71
N VAL A 74 8.37 14.03 4.46
CA VAL A 74 9.75 14.13 4.03
C VAL A 74 10.41 12.77 4.24
N LEU A 75 10.97 12.22 3.17
CA LEU A 75 11.66 10.93 3.22
C LEU A 75 12.82 10.96 4.22
N LYS A 76 12.85 9.96 5.10
CA LYS A 76 13.93 9.80 6.07
C LYS A 76 15.10 9.04 5.45
N PRO A 77 16.35 9.36 5.84
CA PRO A 77 17.51 8.55 5.47
C PRO A 77 17.33 7.11 5.96
N GLY A 78 17.69 6.14 5.14
CA GLY A 78 17.55 4.73 5.49
C GLY A 78 17.94 3.82 4.34
N LYS A 79 17.34 2.64 4.30
CA LYS A 79 17.55 1.67 3.23
C LYS A 79 16.22 1.43 2.51
N ALA A 80 16.25 1.46 1.18
CA ALA A 80 15.10 1.07 0.40
C ALA A 80 14.82 -0.44 0.49
N LEU A 81 13.54 -0.80 0.38
CA LEU A 81 13.16 -2.19 0.10
C LEU A 81 13.62 -2.54 -1.34
N GLU A 82 13.99 -3.78 -1.57
CA GLU A 82 14.63 -4.21 -2.84
C GLU A 82 13.74 -5.17 -3.64
N GLY A 83 13.97 -5.25 -4.95
CA GLY A 83 13.28 -6.15 -5.87
C GLY A 83 11.80 -5.80 -6.03
N PHE A 84 10.96 -6.81 -6.25
CA PHE A 84 9.50 -6.64 -6.44
C PHE A 84 8.70 -6.65 -5.14
N MET A 85 9.38 -6.68 -3.99
CA MET A 85 8.73 -6.68 -2.67
C MET A 85 7.92 -5.41 -2.38
N PRO A 86 8.39 -4.18 -2.72
CA PRO A 86 7.62 -2.96 -2.46
C PRO A 86 6.28 -2.96 -3.19
N ASP A 87 6.32 -3.30 -4.49
CA ASP A 87 5.15 -3.37 -5.37
C ASP A 87 4.08 -4.32 -4.80
N TRP A 88 4.47 -5.58 -4.57
CA TRP A 88 3.58 -6.59 -4.02
C TRP A 88 3.03 -6.24 -2.63
N ILE A 89 3.82 -5.61 -1.76
CA ILE A 89 3.33 -5.13 -0.44
C ILE A 89 2.25 -4.06 -0.63
N GLY A 90 2.44 -3.15 -1.59
CA GLY A 90 1.46 -2.13 -1.92
C GLY A 90 0.16 -2.75 -2.40
N GLU A 91 0.23 -3.65 -3.37
CA GLU A 91 -0.94 -4.38 -3.87
C GLU A 91 -1.65 -5.18 -2.77
N PHE A 92 -0.89 -5.91 -1.95
CA PHE A 92 -1.42 -6.72 -0.85
C PHE A 92 -2.24 -5.87 0.11
N TYR A 93 -1.70 -4.74 0.59
CA TYR A 93 -2.43 -3.89 1.52
C TYR A 93 -3.68 -3.26 0.90
N ALA A 94 -3.60 -2.81 -0.36
CA ALA A 94 -4.74 -2.23 -1.05
C ALA A 94 -5.87 -3.24 -1.22
N TYR A 95 -5.54 -4.45 -1.68
CA TYR A 95 -6.52 -5.52 -1.85
C TYR A 95 -7.07 -5.99 -0.50
N TYR A 96 -6.22 -6.15 0.53
CA TYR A 96 -6.65 -6.54 1.87
C TYR A 96 -7.66 -5.53 2.46
N GLN A 97 -7.36 -4.23 2.33
CA GLN A 97 -8.22 -3.13 2.74
C GLN A 97 -9.60 -3.23 2.08
N TRP A 98 -9.63 -3.36 0.76
CA TRP A 98 -10.86 -3.49 0.01
C TRP A 98 -11.64 -4.77 0.37
N TYR A 99 -10.93 -5.91 0.50
CA TYR A 99 -11.51 -7.22 0.72
C TYR A 99 -12.19 -7.30 2.10
N TYR A 100 -11.48 -6.91 3.17
CA TYR A 100 -12.00 -7.00 4.53
C TYR A 100 -12.71 -5.73 5.01
N ASN A 101 -12.70 -4.65 4.21
CA ASN A 101 -13.24 -3.34 4.57
C ASN A 101 -12.71 -2.86 5.94
N MET A 102 -11.40 -3.04 6.14
CA MET A 102 -10.69 -2.62 7.34
C MET A 102 -9.87 -1.37 7.02
N PRO A 103 -9.82 -0.35 7.90
CA PRO A 103 -9.00 0.82 7.66
C PRO A 103 -7.52 0.45 7.49
N SER A 104 -6.86 1.05 6.50
CA SER A 104 -5.41 0.89 6.23
C SER A 104 -4.55 1.08 7.49
N ALA A 105 -4.88 2.09 8.30
CA ALA A 105 -4.19 2.40 9.55
C ALA A 105 -4.37 1.33 10.64
N GLU A 106 -5.42 0.50 10.56
CA GLU A 106 -5.60 -0.68 11.42
C GLU A 106 -4.86 -1.89 10.84
N ILE A 107 -4.91 -2.07 9.52
CA ILE A 107 -4.23 -3.17 8.83
C ILE A 107 -2.73 -3.14 9.08
N ILE A 108 -2.08 -2.00 8.91
CA ILE A 108 -0.62 -1.88 9.13
C ILE A 108 -0.20 -2.17 10.59
N LYS A 109 -1.13 -2.02 11.55
CA LYS A 109 -0.89 -2.37 12.97
C LYS A 109 -1.04 -3.87 13.22
N LYS A 110 -2.05 -4.49 12.61
CA LYS A 110 -2.36 -5.93 12.80
C LYS A 110 -1.52 -6.84 11.91
N ILE A 111 -1.16 -6.36 10.74
CA ILE A 111 -0.28 -7.00 9.74
C ILE A 111 0.89 -6.04 9.51
N PRO A 112 1.92 -6.04 10.37
CA PRO A 112 3.05 -5.14 10.22
C PRO A 112 3.93 -5.50 9.02
N LEU A 113 4.69 -4.54 8.49
CA LEU A 113 5.62 -4.77 7.38
C LEU A 113 6.59 -5.93 7.64
N ASN A 114 7.12 -6.06 8.85
CA ASN A 114 8.01 -7.17 9.21
C ASN A 114 7.36 -8.55 9.06
N PHE A 115 6.04 -8.64 9.20
CA PHE A 115 5.30 -9.87 8.89
C PHE A 115 5.25 -10.08 7.37
N LEU A 116 4.82 -9.09 6.59
CA LEU A 116 4.69 -9.24 5.14
C LEU A 116 6.02 -9.50 4.44
N LYS A 117 7.11 -8.84 4.83
CA LYS A 117 8.44 -9.10 4.25
C LYS A 117 8.88 -10.55 4.45
N LYS A 118 8.54 -11.17 5.58
CA LYS A 118 8.82 -12.59 5.83
C LYS A 118 7.86 -13.49 5.06
N ALA A 119 6.59 -13.13 4.99
CA ALA A 119 5.55 -13.88 4.30
C ALA A 119 5.69 -13.81 2.77
N TYR A 120 6.32 -12.76 2.24
CA TYR A 120 6.55 -12.51 0.81
C TYR A 120 7.03 -13.77 0.09
N TYR A 121 8.10 -14.40 0.58
CA TYR A 121 8.69 -15.59 -0.03
C TYR A 121 7.76 -16.81 -0.15
N GLY A 122 6.67 -16.85 0.63
CA GLY A 122 5.68 -17.93 0.56
C GLY A 122 4.32 -17.51 0.00
N LEU A 123 4.09 -16.20 -0.23
CA LEU A 123 2.80 -15.66 -0.66
C LEU A 123 2.85 -14.96 -2.02
N HIS A 124 3.98 -14.40 -2.43
CA HIS A 124 4.06 -13.56 -3.65
C HIS A 124 3.87 -14.34 -4.96
N ASP A 125 4.11 -15.65 -4.96
CA ASP A 125 3.85 -16.53 -6.11
C ASP A 125 2.36 -16.93 -6.24
N MET A 126 1.51 -16.55 -5.27
CA MET A 126 0.08 -16.82 -5.32
C MET A 126 -0.65 -15.66 -5.98
N GLU A 127 -1.82 -15.95 -6.54
CA GLU A 127 -2.80 -14.92 -6.88
C GLU A 127 -3.08 -14.05 -5.63
N LEU A 128 -3.18 -12.74 -5.84
CA LEU A 128 -3.27 -11.76 -4.76
C LEU A 128 -4.46 -12.02 -3.81
N ASP A 129 -5.58 -12.44 -4.38
CA ASP A 129 -6.80 -12.78 -3.64
C ASP A 129 -6.59 -14.00 -2.72
N LEU A 130 -5.85 -15.01 -3.17
CA LEU A 130 -5.50 -16.19 -2.39
C LEU A 130 -4.50 -15.84 -1.29
N ALA A 131 -3.50 -14.99 -1.58
CA ALA A 131 -2.54 -14.52 -0.59
C ALA A 131 -3.25 -13.80 0.57
N VAL A 132 -4.19 -12.88 0.26
CA VAL A 132 -4.98 -12.14 1.25
C VAL A 132 -5.92 -13.05 2.03
N GLN A 133 -6.59 -14.00 1.37
CA GLN A 133 -7.44 -14.98 2.05
C GLN A 133 -6.65 -15.91 2.98
N LYS A 134 -5.42 -16.28 2.59
CA LYS A 134 -4.54 -17.15 3.38
C LYS A 134 -4.02 -16.47 4.65
N VAL A 135 -3.76 -15.17 4.60
CA VAL A 135 -3.47 -14.39 5.82
C VAL A 135 -4.71 -14.29 6.70
N GLY A 136 -5.89 -14.18 6.09
CA GLY A 136 -7.17 -14.18 6.79
C GLY A 136 -7.48 -12.85 7.48
N MET A 137 -8.72 -12.71 7.95
CA MET A 137 -9.14 -11.53 8.74
C MET A 137 -8.48 -11.55 10.13
N VAL A 138 -7.95 -10.41 10.55
CA VAL A 138 -7.29 -10.20 11.86
C VAL A 138 -7.97 -9.18 12.75
#